data_AF-A0A150NMK0-F1
#
_entry.id   AF-A0A150NMK0-F1
#
_cell.length_a   1.000
_cell.length_b   1.000
_cell.length_c   1.000
_cell.angle_alpha   90.00
_cell.angle_beta   90.00
_cell.angle_gamma   90.00
#
_symmetry.space_group_name_H-M   'P 1'
#
loop_
_entity.id
_entity.type
_entity.pdbx_description
1 polymer ?
#
loop_
_entity_poly.entity_id
_entity_poly.type
_entity_poly.pdbx_seq_one_letter_code
_entity_poly.pdbx_strand_id
1 'polypeptide(L)' 'MKIKLFYQKYKQSLEDFESQVNDFMATVEVVDVKYSEATVGNSDDMDTLTSVMVLYK' A
#
# COMPACT_ATOMS: atom_id res chain seq x y z
N MET A 1 16.01 8.55 7.42
CA MET A 1 15.16 8.25 6.25
C MET A 1 14.98 6.76 6.13
N LYS A 2 13.76 6.31 6.32
CA LYS A 2 13.35 4.90 6.26
C LYS A 2 12.18 4.78 5.30
N ILE A 3 11.97 3.57 4.78
CA ILE A 3 10.84 3.26 3.91
C ILE A 3 9.94 2.23 4.57
N LYS A 4 8.64 2.37 4.35
CA LYS A 4 7.64 1.36 4.69
C LYS A 4 6.83 1.07 3.43
N LEU A 5 6.75 -0.21 3.06
CA LEU A 5 5.97 -0.67 1.92
C LEU A 5 4.70 -1.36 2.42
N PHE A 6 3.60 -1.03 1.77
CA PHE A 6 2.29 -1.61 1.98
C PHE A 6 1.79 -2.18 0.64
N TYR A 7 1.17 -3.36 0.71
CA TYR A 7 0.50 -3.99 -0.42
C TYR A 7 -0.89 -4.39 0.03
N GLN A 8 -1.91 -4.07 -0.76
CA GLN A 8 -3.24 -4.60 -0.51
C GLN A 8 -3.19 -6.11 -0.69
N LYS A 9 -3.49 -6.86 0.36
CA LYS A 9 -3.46 -8.32 0.33
C LYS A 9 -4.70 -8.85 -0.40
N TYR A 10 -4.58 -10.05 -0.96
CA TYR A 10 -5.70 -10.76 -1.56
C TYR A 10 -6.88 -10.87 -0.56
N LYS A 11 -8.06 -10.39 -0.97
CA LYS A 11 -9.29 -10.27 -0.16
C LYS A 11 -9.25 -9.31 1.04
N GLN A 12 -8.22 -8.47 1.15
CA GLN A 12 -8.22 -7.38 2.14
C GLN A 12 -9.22 -6.31 1.71
N SER A 13 -10.08 -5.87 2.63
CA SER A 13 -10.95 -4.73 2.37
C SER A 13 -10.12 -3.46 2.17
N LEU A 14 -10.60 -2.55 1.33
CA LEU A 14 -9.91 -1.26 1.12
C LEU A 14 -9.79 -0.50 2.45
N GLU A 15 -10.84 -0.51 3.27
CA GLU A 15 -10.88 0.16 4.57
C GLU A 15 -9.81 -0.37 5.54
N ASP A 16 -9.60 -1.70 5.59
CA ASP A 16 -8.54 -2.29 6.41
C ASP A 16 -7.14 -1.93 5.91
N PHE A 17 -6.98 -1.80 4.59
CA PHE A 17 -5.71 -1.40 3.98
C PHE A 17 -5.40 0.06 4.26
N GLU A 18 -6.35 0.94 4.00
CA GLU A 18 -6.25 2.38 4.26
C GLU A 18 -5.97 2.65 5.75
N SER A 19 -6.69 1.97 6.65
CA SER A 19 -6.49 2.08 8.08
C SER A 19 -5.06 1.71 8.49
N GLN A 20 -4.51 0.60 7.99
CA GLN A 20 -3.12 0.20 8.27
C GLN A 20 -2.08 1.23 7.79
N VAL A 21 -2.28 1.80 6.61
CA VAL A 21 -1.38 2.82 6.06
C VAL A 21 -1.48 4.10 6.90
N ASN A 22 -2.70 4.53 7.23
CA ASN A 22 -2.96 5.75 8.00
C ASN A 22 -2.44 5.63 9.45
N ASP A 23 -2.69 4.51 10.11
CA ASP A 23 -2.21 4.24 11.47
C ASP A 23 -0.68 4.31 11.53
N PHE A 24 0.01 3.77 10.54
CA PHE A 24 1.47 3.89 10.47
C PHE A 24 1.90 5.35 10.27
N MET A 25 1.32 6.05 9.30
CA MET A 25 1.67 7.45 8.99
C MET A 25 1.41 8.39 10.17
N ALA A 26 0.44 8.09 11.03
CA ALA A 26 0.17 8.87 12.24
C ALA A 26 1.30 8.78 13.29
N THR A 27 2.15 7.76 13.23
CA THR A 27 3.22 7.52 14.23
C THR A 27 4.59 8.04 13.83
N VAL A 28 4.74 8.53 12.58
CA VAL A 28 6.05 8.93 12.02
C VAL A 28 5.98 10.29 11.34
N GLU A 29 7.12 10.97 11.24
CA GLU A 29 7.23 12.16 10.39
C GLU A 29 7.31 11.72 8.92
N VAL A 30 6.17 11.75 8.23
CA VAL A 30 6.06 11.42 6.81
C VAL A 30 6.77 12.49 5.97
N VAL A 31 7.60 12.03 5.05
CA VAL A 31 8.35 12.88 4.12
C VAL A 31 7.80 12.81 2.70
N ASP A 32 7.42 11.63 2.24
CA ASP A 32 6.82 11.41 0.91
C ASP A 32 5.96 10.15 0.91
N VAL A 33 4.95 10.12 0.04
CA VAL A 33 4.07 8.96 -0.16
C VAL A 33 3.93 8.71 -1.65
N LYS A 34 4.26 7.49 -2.08
CA LYS A 34 4.11 7.05 -3.48
C LYS A 34 3.12 5.90 -3.55
N TYR A 35 2.29 5.90 -4.59
CA TYR A 35 1.40 4.79 -4.89
C TYR A 35 1.76 4.18 -6.24
N SER A 36 1.50 2.88 -6.38
CA SER A 36 1.58 2.18 -7.65
C SER A 36 0.49 1.12 -7.68
N GLU A 37 -0.18 1.03 -8.81
CA GLU A 37 -1.15 -0.02 -9.11
C GLU A 37 -0.63 -0.83 -10.29
N ALA A 38 -0.72 -2.15 -10.19
CA ALA A 38 -0.32 -3.05 -11.25
C ALA A 38 -1.40 -4.10 -11.45
N THR A 39 -1.82 -4.31 -12.69
CA THR A 39 -2.62 -5.49 -13.05
C THR A 39 -1.68 -6.70 -13.10
N VAL A 40 -2.03 -7.76 -12.38
CA VAL A 40 -1.26 -9.00 -12.28
C VAL A 40 -2.14 -10.19 -12.61
N GLY A 41 -1.56 -11.23 -13.21
CA GLY A 41 -2.29 -12.45 -13.54
C GLY A 41 -2.19 -12.86 -15.01
N ASN A 42 -3.10 -13.71 -15.45
CA ASN A 42 -3.17 -14.24 -16.82
C ASN A 42 -4.58 -14.00 -17.41
N SER A 43 -4.87 -14.57 -18.58
CA SER A 43 -6.18 -14.39 -19.25
C SER A 43 -7.37 -14.88 -18.42
N ASP A 44 -7.15 -15.84 -17.53
CA ASP A 44 -8.20 -16.58 -16.83
C ASP A 44 -8.37 -16.10 -15.38
N ASP A 45 -7.33 -15.46 -14.82
CA ASP A 45 -7.29 -14.93 -13.46
C ASP A 45 -6.47 -13.63 -13.45
N MET A 46 -7.17 -12.49 -13.60
CA MET A 46 -6.60 -11.15 -13.50
C MET A 46 -7.01 -10.51 -12.18
N ASP A 47 -6.06 -9.87 -11.52
CA ASP A 47 -6.25 -9.09 -10.30
C ASP A 47 -5.48 -7.77 -10.37
N THR A 48 -5.76 -6.88 -9.42
CA THR A 48 -5.09 -5.59 -9.25
C THR A 48 -4.29 -5.60 -7.95
N LEU A 49 -3.01 -5.26 -8.04
CA LEU A 49 -2.12 -5.12 -6.90
C LEU A 49 -1.88 -3.64 -6.63
N THR A 50 -2.48 -3.15 -5.55
CA THR A 50 -2.28 -1.79 -5.03
C THR A 50 -1.13 -1.78 -4.04
N SER A 51 -0.20 -0.85 -4.21
CA SER A 51 0.94 -0.66 -3.32
C SER A 51 1.15 0.80 -2.93
N VAL A 52 1.57 1.01 -1.67
CA VAL A 52 1.91 2.33 -1.13
C VAL A 52 3.29 2.25 -0.49
N MET A 53 4.17 3.19 -0.85
CA MET A 53 5.46 3.38 -0.22
C MET A 53 5.47 4.70 0.56
N VAL A 54 5.70 4.62 1.87
CA VAL A 54 5.86 5.78 2.74
C VAL A 54 7.35 5.96 3.03
N LEU A 55 7.89 7.13 2.69
CA LEU A 55 9.20 7.60 3.10
C LEU A 55 9.03 8.44 4.37
N TYR A 56 9.77 8.12 5.43
CA TYR A 56 9.62 8.77 6.74
C TYR A 56 10.98 8.97 7.44
N LYS A 57 11.02 9.84 8.46
CA LYS A 57 12.23 10.07 9.25
C LYS A 57 12.46 9.00 10.31
#